data_AF-A0A067DTR6-F1
#
_entry.id   AF-A0A067DTR6-F1
#
_cell.length_a   1.000
_cell.length_b   1.000
_cell.length_c   1.000
_cell.angle_alpha   90.00
_cell.angle_beta   90.00
_cell.angle_gamma   90.00
#
_symmetry.space_group_name_H-M   'P 1'
#
loop_
_entity.id
_entity.type
_entity.pdbx_description
1 polymer ?
#
loop_
_entity_poly.entity_id
_entity_poly.type
_entity_poly.pdbx_seq_one_letter_code
_entity_poly.pdbx_strand_id
1 'polypeptide(L)' 'KNKNLVLGDVLYFGKLTDVIELDCYGEKKVTLFKCDWVAVNSSRGIKKYELDFTLVNLNSSLSTNELFVLATQAI' A
#
# COMPACT_ATOMS: atom_id res chain seq x y z
N LYS A 1 7.56 -0.53 -27.53
CA LYS A 1 6.85 0.45 -26.68
C LYS A 1 7.22 0.12 -25.23
N ASN A 2 8.31 0.69 -24.75
CA ASN A 2 8.90 0.36 -23.46
C ASN A 2 8.02 0.96 -22.36
N LYS A 3 7.42 0.10 -21.54
CA LYS A 3 6.78 0.51 -20.30
C LYS A 3 7.92 0.95 -19.37
N ASN A 4 8.21 2.25 -19.35
CA ASN A 4 9.04 2.83 -18.30
C ASN A 4 8.38 2.45 -16.96
N LEU A 5 9.04 1.54 -16.24
CA LEU A 5 8.77 1.28 -14.85
C LEU A 5 9.24 2.53 -14.09
N VAL A 6 8.38 3.54 -14.00
CA VAL A 6 8.61 4.65 -13.09
C VAL A 6 8.42 4.10 -11.67
N LEU A 7 9.53 3.64 -11.10
CA LEU A 7 9.72 3.42 -9.68
C LEU A 7 9.65 4.79 -8.99
N GLY A 8 8.46 5.23 -8.62
CA GLY A 8 8.24 6.47 -7.87
C GLY A 8 7.09 7.30 -8.42
N ASP A 9 5.88 7.05 -7.91
CA ASP A 9 4.73 7.99 -7.82
C ASP A 9 3.37 7.30 -7.63
N VAL A 10 3.31 5.97 -7.57
CA VAL A 10 2.07 5.28 -7.21
C VAL A 10 1.94 5.22 -5.69
N LEU A 11 1.19 6.17 -5.13
CA LEU A 11 0.78 6.14 -3.73
C LEU A 11 -0.32 5.10 -3.54
N TYR A 12 -0.03 4.07 -2.75
CA TYR A 12 -1.01 3.09 -2.29
C TYR A 12 -1.50 3.48 -0.90
N PHE A 13 -2.82 3.48 -0.73
CA PHE A 13 -3.44 3.65 0.58
C PHE A 13 -4.03 2.31 0.99
N GLY A 14 -3.79 1.92 2.24
CA GLY A 14 -4.32 0.70 2.79
C GLY A 14 -4.62 0.87 4.27
N LYS A 15 -5.58 0.11 4.76
CA LYS A 15 -5.82 0.00 6.20
C LYS A 15 -4.82 -1.01 6.75
N LEU A 16 -3.97 -0.59 7.69
CA LEU A 16 -3.12 -1.51 8.45
C LEU A 16 -4.02 -2.47 9.23
N THR A 17 -3.91 -3.77 8.93
CA THR A 17 -4.69 -4.82 9.59
C THR A 17 -3.85 -5.65 10.54
N ASP A 18 -2.55 -5.76 10.29
CA ASP A 18 -1.64 -6.52 11.16
C ASP A 18 -0.19 -6.04 11.01
N VAL A 19 0.62 -6.30 12.03
CA VAL A 19 2.07 -6.02 12.05
C VAL A 19 2.79 -7.30 12.44
N ILE A 20 3.61 -7.82 11.53
CA ILE A 20 4.30 -9.09 11.69
C ILE A 20 5.80 -8.82 11.75
N GLU A 21 6.47 -9.27 12.81
CA GLU A 21 7.93 -9.33 12.89
C GLU A 21 8.40 -10.72 12.48
N LEU A 22 9.21 -10.79 11.42
CA LEU A 22 9.88 -11.99 10.98
C LEU A 22 11.30 -12.02 11.52
N ASP A 23 11.65 -13.11 12.19
CA ASP A 23 13.02 -13.41 12.56
C ASP A 23 13.68 -14.22 11.43
N CYS A 24 14.60 -13.58 10.72
CA CYS A 24 15.44 -14.21 9.71
C CYS A 24 16.66 -14.85 10.39
N TYR A 25 16.45 -16.05 10.91
CA TYR A 25 17.50 -16.94 11.44
C TYR A 25 18.33 -16.35 12.60
N GLY A 26 17.75 -15.47 13.41
CA GLY A 26 18.40 -14.81 14.53
C GLY A 26 19.36 -13.68 14.12
N GLU A 27 19.56 -13.45 12.82
CA GLU A 27 20.50 -12.45 12.32
C GLU A 27 19.81 -11.11 12.04
N LYS A 28 18.57 -11.16 11.53
CA LYS A 28 17.84 -9.96 11.13
C LYS A 28 16.38 -10.10 11.51
N LYS A 29 15.82 -9.01 12.01
CA LYS A 29 14.38 -8.86 12.19
C LYS A 29 13.84 -7.96 11.09
N VAL A 30 12.77 -8.39 10.45
CA VAL A 30 12.09 -7.63 9.40
C VAL A 30 10.64 -7.44 9.80
N THR A 31 10.17 -6.20 9.78
CA THR A 31 8.77 -5.87 10.06
C THR A 31 8.00 -5.75 8.75
N LEU A 32 6.92 -6.53 8.65
CA LEU A 32 5.95 -6.47 7.58
C LEU A 32 4.64 -5.90 8.11
N PHE A 33 4.03 -5.04 7.31
CA PHE A 33 2.67 -4.56 7.54
C PHE A 33 1.73 -5.31 6.62
N LYS A 34 0.69 -5.90 7.21
CA LYS A 34 -0.44 -6.43 6.45
C LYS A 34 -1.44 -5.30 6.23
N CYS A 35 -1.83 -5.08 4.98
CA CYS A 35 -2.73 -4.00 4.62
C CYS A 35 -3.90 -4.51 3.78
N ASP A 36 -5.10 -4.02 4.10
CA ASP A 36 -6.24 -4.08 3.18
C ASP A 36 -6.14 -2.87 2.26
N TRP A 37 -5.72 -3.12 1.02
CA TRP A 37 -5.45 -2.06 0.05
C TRP A 37 -6.73 -1.45 -0.50
N VAL A 38 -6.68 -0.15 -0.78
CA VAL A 38 -7.77 0.58 -1.41
C VAL A 38 -7.67 0.48 -2.93
N ALA A 39 -8.80 0.32 -3.60
CA ALA A 39 -8.84 0.23 -5.07
C ALA A 39 -8.54 1.59 -5.74
N VAL A 40 -7.27 1.83 -6.06
CA VAL A 40 -6.74 3.08 -6.66
C VAL A 40 -7.38 3.47 -8.00
N ASN A 41 -7.78 2.48 -8.80
CA ASN A 41 -8.30 2.69 -10.17
C ASN A 41 -9.83 2.73 -10.26
N SER A 42 -10.54 2.70 -9.12
CA SER A 42 -11.99 2.83 -9.12
C SER A 42 -12.39 4.24 -8.73
N SER A 43 -13.39 4.80 -9.41
CA SER A 43 -14.04 6.07 -9.02
C SER A 43 -14.62 6.06 -7.60
N ARG A 44 -14.61 4.90 -6.93
CA ARG A 44 -15.07 4.68 -5.56
C ARG A 44 -13.94 4.64 -4.53
N GLY A 45 -12.68 4.46 -4.92
CA GLY A 45 -11.58 4.18 -4.00
C GLY A 45 -10.75 5.41 -3.62
N ILE A 46 -10.35 6.22 -4.60
CA ILE A 46 -9.54 7.42 -4.37
C ILE A 46 -10.13 8.59 -5.16
N LYS A 47 -10.26 9.74 -4.49
CA LYS A 47 -10.62 11.01 -5.13
C LYS A 47 -9.59 12.07 -4.77
N LYS A 48 -8.86 12.55 -5.79
CA LYS A 48 -7.93 13.70 -5.66
C LYS A 48 -8.73 15.00 -5.79
N TYR A 49 -8.49 15.95 -4.90
CA TYR A 49 -9.05 17.30 -4.98
C TYR A 49 -7.96 18.32 -5.34
N GLU A 50 -8.36 19.49 -5.86
CA GLU A 50 -7.46 20.54 -6.37
C GLU A 50 -6.56 21.21 -5.32
N LEU A 51 -6.70 20.84 -4.04
CA LEU A 51 -5.98 21.44 -2.90
C LEU A 51 -5.01 20.44 -2.23
N ASP A 52 -4.43 19.50 -2.98
CA ASP A 52 -3.53 18.44 -2.50
C ASP A 52 -4.12 17.43 -1.50
N PHE A 53 -5.43 17.51 -1.24
CA PHE A 53 -6.11 16.53 -0.39
C PHE A 53 -6.53 15.29 -1.19
N THR A 54 -6.21 14.12 -0.64
CA THR A 54 -6.64 12.82 -1.18
C THR A 54 -7.70 12.22 -0.27
N LEU A 55 -8.93 12.04 -0.79
CA LEU A 55 -9.98 11.31 -0.10
C LEU A 55 -9.89 9.83 -0.46
N VAL A 56 -9.78 8.99 0.57
CA VAL A 56 -9.60 7.54 0.43
C VAL A 56 -10.81 6.84 1.04
N ASN A 57 -11.47 5.98 0.26
CA ASN A 57 -12.58 5.16 0.73
C ASN A 57 -12.06 3.80 1.23
N LEU A 58 -11.95 3.66 2.55
CA LEU A 58 -11.48 2.43 3.19
C LEU A 58 -12.46 1.25 3.06
N ASN A 59 -13.71 1.48 2.65
CA ASN A 59 -14.67 0.41 2.35
C ASN A 59 -14.46 -0.18 0.95
N SER A 60 -13.61 0.45 0.12
CA SER A 60 -13.29 -0.03 -1.22
C SER A 60 -12.02 -0.88 -1.17
N SER A 61 -12.15 -2.18 -0.94
CA SER A 61 -11.00 -3.09 -0.97
C SER A 61 -10.56 -3.42 -2.40
N LEU A 62 -9.25 -3.45 -2.61
CA LEU A 62 -8.62 -4.01 -3.80
C LEU A 62 -8.47 -5.52 -3.58
N SER A 63 -9.04 -6.33 -4.47
CA SER A 63 -8.75 -7.76 -4.52
C SER A 63 -7.36 -7.98 -5.09
N THR A 64 -6.34 -7.99 -4.23
CA THR A 64 -4.93 -8.27 -4.57
C THR A 64 -4.36 -9.37 -3.68
N ASN A 65 -3.40 -10.13 -4.22
CA ASN A 65 -2.64 -11.13 -3.47
C ASN A 65 -1.42 -10.53 -2.75
N GLU A 66 -1.08 -9.27 -3.03
CA GLU A 66 0.02 -8.57 -2.38
C GLU A 66 -0.49 -7.90 -1.10
N LEU A 67 -0.58 -8.65 -0.01
CA LEU A 67 -1.16 -8.15 1.27
C LEU A 67 -0.12 -7.50 2.18
N PHE A 68 1.16 -7.59 1.86
CA PHE A 68 2.25 -7.20 2.76
C PHE A 68 3.15 -6.12 2.14
N VAL A 69 3.56 -5.16 2.96
CA VAL A 69 4.59 -4.17 2.62
C VAL A 69 5.66 -4.15 3.71
N LEU A 70 6.92 -3.93 3.33
CA LEU A 70 8.00 -3.72 4.30
C LEU A 70 7.75 -2.42 5.06
N ALA A 71 7.95 -2.42 6.38
CA ALA A 71 7.80 -1.21 7.18
C ALA A 71 8.70 -0.07 6.70
N THR A 72 9.88 -0.40 6.14
CA THR A 72 10.83 0.58 5.58
C THR A 72 10.39 1.23 4.27
N GLN A 73 9.31 0.71 3.66
CA GLN A 73 8.74 1.21 2.41
C GLN A 73 7.41 1.95 2.63
N ALA A 74 6.91 1.99 3.87
CA ALA A 74 5.74 2.76 4.25
C ALA A 74 6.16 4.18 4.67
N ILE A 75 5.36 5.18 4.27
CA ILE A 75 5.58 6.62 4.55
C ILE A 75 4.45 7.11 5.46
#